data_AF-A0A5C1DM24-F1
#
_entry.id   AF-A0A5C1DM24-F1
#
_cell.length_a   1.000
_cell.length_b   1.000
_cell.length_c   1.000
_cell.angle_alpha   90.00
_cell.angle_beta   90.00
_cell.angle_gamma   90.00
#
_symmetry.space_group_name_H-M   'P 1'
#
loop_
_entity.id
_entity.type
_entity.pdbx_description
1 polymer ?
#
loop_
_entity_poly.entity_id
_entity_poly.type
_entity_poly.pdbx_seq_one_letter_code
_entity_poly.pdbx_strand_id
1 'polypeptide(L)'
;MPAERRQSLLRRCAARALLSRGDIHPQETHAALPRIDVERVPAGEAWPEAASLQSLDDLAYVIFTSGSTGEPKGVMISHRNAANYRARHQSPLRREP
;
A
#
# COMPACT_ATOMS: atom_id res chain seq x y z
N MET A 1 -1.89 16.24 0.38
CA MET A 1 -1.74 15.96 1.83
C MET A 1 -0.58 16.79 2.38
N PRO A 2 -0.69 17.45 3.54
CA PRO A 2 0.41 18.23 4.12
C PRO A 2 1.68 17.40 4.32
N ALA A 3 2.86 18.02 4.15
CA ALA A 3 4.15 17.33 4.23
C ALA A 3 4.37 16.67 5.61
N GLU A 4 4.03 17.37 6.68
CA GLU A 4 4.14 16.90 8.08
C GLU A 4 3.33 15.63 8.33
N ARG A 5 2.08 15.59 7.83
CA ARG A 5 1.22 14.41 7.93
C ARG A 5 1.85 13.23 7.22
N ARG A 6 2.49 13.45 6.07
CA ARG A 6 3.13 12.41 5.26
C ARG A 6 4.36 11.84 5.92
N GLN A 7 5.18 12.70 6.49
CA GLN A 7 6.35 12.28 7.26
C GLN A 7 5.96 11.51 8.52
N SER A 8 4.88 11.93 9.20
CA SER A 8 4.32 11.19 10.34
C SER A 8 3.85 9.79 9.93
N LEU A 9 3.14 9.65 8.79
CA LEU A 9 2.76 8.34 8.28
C LEU A 9 3.97 7.48 7.90
N LEU A 10 4.99 8.05 7.25
CA LEU A 10 6.21 7.33 6.85
C LEU A 10 7.02 6.82 8.04
N ARG A 11 7.08 7.58 9.14
CA ARG A 11 7.72 7.10 10.39
C ARG A 11 6.98 5.94 11.04
N ARG A 12 5.68 5.82 10.79
CA ARG A 12 4.80 4.82 11.41
C ARG A 12 4.56 3.61 10.54
N CYS A 13 4.68 3.76 9.22
CA CYS A 13 4.73 2.60 8.35
C CYS A 13 6.14 2.00 8.47
N ALA A 14 6.22 0.73 8.86
CA ALA A 14 7.48 -0.04 8.83
C ALA A 14 7.85 -0.40 7.37
N ALA A 15 7.64 0.53 6.44
CA ALA A 15 7.94 0.35 5.04
C ALA A 15 9.44 0.18 4.86
N ARG A 16 9.83 -0.63 3.88
CA ARG A 16 11.24 -0.87 3.55
C ARG A 16 11.74 -0.04 2.37
N ALA A 17 10.82 0.51 1.58
CA ALA A 17 11.12 1.35 0.43
C ALA A 17 9.93 2.27 0.14
N LEU A 18 10.19 3.36 -0.60
CA LEU A 18 9.19 4.29 -1.11
C LEU A 18 9.12 4.19 -2.63
N LEU A 19 7.94 3.88 -3.17
CA LEU A 19 7.67 4.00 -4.61
C LEU A 19 7.20 5.42 -4.94
N SER A 20 7.74 6.00 -6.00
CA SER A 20 7.44 7.38 -6.43
C SER A 20 7.49 7.51 -7.95
N ARG A 21 6.95 8.60 -8.48
CA ARG A 21 7.05 8.96 -9.90
C ARG A 21 7.75 10.32 -10.03
N GLY A 22 8.78 10.40 -10.85
CA GLY A 22 9.53 11.64 -11.08
C GLY A 22 10.09 12.20 -9.78
N ASP A 23 10.63 13.42 -9.80
CA ASP A 23 11.24 14.05 -8.62
C ASP A 23 10.20 14.41 -7.55
N ILE A 24 10.24 13.72 -6.40
CA ILE A 24 9.54 14.15 -5.19
C ILE A 24 10.27 15.33 -4.54
N HIS A 25 9.48 16.26 -3.98
CA HIS A 25 10.03 17.44 -3.31
C HIS A 25 10.93 17.01 -2.13
N PRO A 26 12.05 17.70 -1.85
CA PRO A 26 13.01 17.32 -0.79
C PRO A 26 12.38 17.16 0.61
N GLN A 27 11.28 17.87 0.88
CA GLN A 27 10.52 17.77 2.14
C GLN A 27 9.69 16.47 2.25
N GLU A 28 9.60 15.71 1.17
CA GLU A 28 8.86 14.45 1.06
C GLU A 28 9.82 13.25 1.13
N THR A 29 11.11 13.51 1.25
CA THR A 29 12.14 12.50 1.39
C THR A 29 12.21 12.05 2.84
N HIS A 30 11.79 10.82 3.11
CA HIS A 30 12.16 10.16 4.36
C HIS A 30 13.57 9.61 4.20
N ALA A 31 14.57 10.31 4.75
CA ALA A 31 15.99 10.04 4.50
C ALA A 31 16.43 8.59 4.74
N ALA A 32 15.68 7.83 5.55
CA ALA A 32 15.99 6.44 5.88
C ALA A 32 15.44 5.38 4.90
N LEU A 33 14.54 5.73 3.96
CA LEU A 33 13.93 4.74 3.06
C LEU A 33 14.53 4.81 1.65
N PRO A 34 15.02 3.69 1.09
CA PRO A 34 15.35 3.59 -0.32
C PRO A 34 14.15 4.00 -1.18
N ARG A 35 14.38 4.90 -2.14
CA ARG A 35 13.37 5.35 -3.08
C ARG A 35 13.55 4.62 -4.41
N ILE A 36 12.44 4.11 -4.95
CA ILE A 36 12.37 3.54 -6.29
C ILE A 36 11.48 4.48 -7.12
N ASP A 37 12.07 5.03 -8.19
CA ASP A 37 11.33 5.79 -9.19
C ASP A 37 10.74 4.80 -10.20
N VAL A 38 9.41 4.74 -10.24
CA VAL A 38 8.66 3.81 -11.07
C VAL A 38 8.91 4.08 -12.56
N GLU A 39 9.23 5.32 -12.95
CA GLU A 39 9.54 5.65 -14.35
C GLU A 39 10.93 5.22 -14.79
N ARG A 40 11.81 4.89 -13.83
CA ARG A 40 13.17 4.42 -14.09
C ARG A 40 13.28 2.90 -14.02
N VAL A 41 12.19 2.21 -13.67
CA VAL A 41 12.12 0.75 -13.72
C VAL A 41 12.06 0.32 -15.19
N PRO A 42 12.99 -0.53 -15.67
CA PRO A 42 12.96 -1.01 -17.04
C PRO A 42 11.64 -1.70 -17.37
N ALA A 43 11.03 -1.32 -18.49
CA ALA A 43 9.87 -2.05 -19.01
C ALA A 43 10.35 -3.36 -19.68
N GLY A 44 9.63 -4.46 -19.46
CA GLY A 44 9.81 -5.69 -20.23
C GLY A 44 10.63 -6.80 -19.58
N GLU A 45 10.98 -6.69 -18.30
CA GLU A 45 11.48 -7.85 -17.56
C GLU A 45 10.32 -8.80 -17.22
N ALA A 46 10.47 -10.09 -17.54
CA ALA A 46 9.52 -11.09 -17.10
C ALA A 46 9.51 -11.07 -15.57
N TRP A 47 8.35 -10.83 -14.97
CA TRP A 47 8.20 -10.95 -13.53
C TRP A 47 8.59 -12.38 -13.15
N PRO A 48 9.47 -12.57 -12.15
CA PRO A 48 9.76 -13.91 -11.67
C PRO A 48 8.42 -14.56 -11.30
N GLU A 49 8.22 -15.80 -11.74
CA GLU A 49 7.07 -16.59 -11.35
C GLU A 49 6.96 -16.52 -9.82
N ALA A 50 5.82 -16.04 -9.33
CA ALA A 50 5.69 -15.46 -7.99
C ALA A 50 6.42 -16.31 -6.95
N ALA A 51 7.59 -15.82 -6.49
CA ALA A 51 8.43 -16.52 -5.54
C ALA A 51 7.62 -16.76 -4.27
N SER A 52 7.24 -18.02 -4.02
CA SER A 52 6.38 -18.50 -2.92
C SER A 52 5.20 -17.58 -2.61
N LEU A 53 3.98 -18.00 -3.00
CA LEU A 53 2.75 -17.33 -2.60
C LEU A 53 2.82 -16.97 -1.11
N GLN A 54 2.87 -15.66 -0.82
CA GLN A 54 2.72 -15.14 0.52
C GLN A 54 1.46 -15.75 1.13
N SER A 55 1.51 -16.06 2.42
CA SER A 55 0.36 -16.64 3.11
C SER A 55 -0.86 -15.75 2.88
N LEU A 56 -2.05 -16.33 2.72
CA LEU A 56 -3.27 -15.54 2.62
C LEU A 56 -3.50 -14.66 3.86
N ASP A 57 -2.87 -15.01 4.98
CA ASP A 57 -2.94 -14.25 6.22
C ASP A 57 -1.85 -13.16 6.34
N ASP A 58 -0.91 -13.08 5.37
CA ASP A 58 0.03 -11.97 5.26
C ASP A 58 -0.69 -10.67 4.86
N LEU A 59 -0.12 -9.54 5.26
CA LEU A 59 -0.65 -8.21 4.95
C LEU A 59 -0.53 -7.92 3.45
N ALA A 60 -1.66 -7.59 2.82
CA ALA A 60 -1.70 -7.09 1.46
C ALA A 60 -1.46 -5.57 1.42
N TYR A 61 -2.07 -4.82 2.34
CA TYR A 61 -1.88 -3.37 2.44
C TYR A 61 -2.29 -2.81 3.80
N VAL A 62 -1.84 -1.58 4.08
CA VAL A 62 -2.27 -0.78 5.23
C VAL A 62 -2.79 0.57 4.74
N ILE A 63 -4.00 0.95 5.16
CA ILE A 63 -4.56 2.28 4.88
C ILE A 63 -4.62 3.06 6.19
N PHE A 64 -4.10 4.29 6.18
CA PHE A 64 -4.17 5.17 7.34
C PHE A 64 -5.40 6.06 7.29
N THR A 65 -6.16 6.06 8.39
CA THR A 65 -7.34 6.92 8.58
C THR A 65 -7.09 7.95 9.69
N SER A 66 -7.87 9.02 9.74
CA SER A 66 -7.84 9.97 10.87
C SER A 66 -8.31 9.28 12.15
N GLY A 67 -7.51 9.31 13.21
CA GLY A 67 -7.94 8.89 14.54
C GLY A 67 -8.65 10.02 15.29
N SER A 68 -9.55 9.64 16.19
CA SER A 68 -10.25 10.57 17.10
C SER A 68 -9.29 11.31 18.05
N THR A 69 -8.11 10.76 18.30
CA THR A 69 -7.06 11.34 19.14
C THR A 69 -6.07 12.21 18.34
N GLY A 70 -6.41 12.59 17.10
CA GLY A 70 -5.53 13.34 16.19
C GLY A 70 -4.48 12.48 15.46
N GLU A 71 -4.05 11.39 16.11
CA GLU A 71 -3.10 10.45 15.55
C GLU A 71 -3.73 9.50 14.50
N PRO A 72 -3.13 9.33 13.31
CA PRO A 72 -3.63 8.38 12.32
C PRO A 72 -3.66 6.93 12.83
N LYS A 73 -4.58 6.10 12.35
CA LYS A 73 -4.62 4.66 12.65
C LYS A 73 -4.38 3.87 11.37
N GLY A 74 -3.46 2.90 11.43
CA GLY A 74 -3.18 2.00 10.30
C GLY A 74 -4.13 0.82 10.32
N VAL A 75 -5.03 0.75 9.34
CA VAL A 75 -5.93 -0.39 9.14
C VAL A 75 -5.20 -1.42 8.30
N MET A 76 -4.86 -2.55 8.91
CA MET A 76 -4.12 -3.66 8.30
C MET A 76 -5.09 -4.62 7.60
N ILE A 77 -4.88 -4.88 6.31
CA ILE A 77 -5.73 -5.75 5.50
C ILE A 77 -4.89 -6.89 4.94
N SER A 78 -5.29 -8.14 5.21
CA SER A 78 -4.62 -9.32 4.65
C SER A 78 -5.08 -9.64 3.23
N HIS A 79 -4.31 -10.48 2.53
CA HIS A 79 -4.71 -11.02 1.23
C HIS A 79 -6.05 -11.74 1.29
N ARG A 80 -6.32 -12.51 2.36
CA ARG A 80 -7.61 -13.19 2.62
C ARG A 80 -8.76 -12.19 2.74
N ASN A 81 -8.57 -11.09 3.47
CA ASN A 81 -9.61 -10.06 3.61
C ASN A 81 -9.97 -9.45 2.25
N ALA A 82 -8.96 -9.09 1.45
CA ALA A 82 -9.15 -8.51 0.13
C ALA A 82 -9.81 -9.49 -0.85
N ALA A 83 -9.37 -10.76 -0.86
CA ALA A 83 -9.94 -11.81 -1.70
C ALA A 83 -11.41 -12.09 -1.37
N ASN A 84 -11.75 -12.19 -0.07
CA ASN A 84 -13.12 -12.38 0.39
C ASN A 84 -14.02 -11.19 0.01
N TYR A 85 -13.51 -9.97 0.15
CA TYR A 85 -14.22 -8.76 -0.29
C TYR A 85 -14.51 -8.83 -1.80
N ARG A 86 -13.50 -9.11 -2.63
CA ARG A 86 -13.64 -9.24 -4.09
C ARG A 86 -14.67 -10.31 -4.47
N ALA A 87 -14.58 -11.51 -3.89
CA ALA A 87 -15.49 -12.62 -4.20
C ALA A 87 -16.96 -12.29 -3.92
N ARG A 88 -17.24 -11.55 -2.84
CA ARG A 88 -18.59 -11.10 -2.49
C ARG A 88 -19.14 -10.05 -3.46
N HIS A 89 -18.30 -9.13 -3.94
CA HIS A 89 -18.73 -8.03 -4.83
C HIS A 89 -18.76 -8.43 -6.31
N GLN A 90 -18.14 -9.56 -6.67
CA GLN A 90 -18.21 -10.14 -8.02
C GLN A 90 -19.36 -11.14 -8.19
N SER A 91 -20.05 -11.49 -7.11
CA SER A 91 -21.29 -12.26 -7.22
C SER A 91 -22.32 -11.36 -7.92
N PRO A 92 -22.91 -11.79 -9.05
CA PRO A 92 -23.96 -11.01 -9.71
C PRO A 92 -25.02 -10.70 -8.65
N LEU A 93 -25.35 -9.42 -8.51
CA LEU A 93 -26.45 -8.98 -7.64
C LEU A 93 -27.62 -9.91 -7.94
N ARG A 94 -28.00 -10.75 -6.95
CA ARG A 94 -29.25 -11.52 -7.04
C ARG A 94 -30.34 -10.48 -7.25
N ARG A 95 -30.78 -10.31 -8.50
CA ARG A 95 -32.04 -9.64 -8.79
C ARG A 95 -33.09 -10.65 -8.35
N GLU A 96 -33.62 -10.44 -7.15
CA GLU A 96 -34.82 -11.17 -6.75
C GLU A 96 -35.99 -10.74 -7.66
N PRO A 97 -36.88 -11.68 -8.01
CA PRO A 97 -37.99 -11.44 -8.93
C PRO A 97 -39.03 -10.45 -8.40
#